data_AF-A0A4P1RLL4-F1
#
_entry.id   AF-A0A4P1RLL4-F1
#
_cell.length_a   1.000
_cell.length_b   1.000
_cell.length_c   1.000
_cell.angle_alpha   90.00
_cell.angle_beta   90.00
_cell.angle_gamma   90.00
#
_symmetry.space_group_name_H-M   'P 1'
#
loop_
_entity.id
_entity.type
_entity.pdbx_description
1 polymer ?
#
loop_
_entity_poly.entity_id
_entity_poly.type
_entity_poly.pdbx_seq_one_letter_code
_entity_poly.pdbx_strand_id
1 'polypeptide(L)'
;MKLRGPSFCLFLGFILLSFALSSMAKFMVEKNSLSVTSPEKIKGNYDSAIGNFGIPQYGGSMTGNVVFPKDNQRGCKEFDEYGISFKSKPGALPTIVLLDRGHCFFALKVWNAQKAGASAVLLADDRKEKLITMDTPKEDGSNAKYIENITIPSALIEKRFGEKLKSAINGGDMVNINLDWREAVPHPDDRVEYELWTNSNDECGVKCDMLMRFVKDFKSSAQVLEKGGYTQFTPHYITWYCPHAFTSSKQCKSQCINHGRYCAPDPEKDFSSGYDGKDVVIENLRQLCVFKVANETKKPSVWWDYVTDFQIRCPMKEKKYNKECADAVINSLGLDLKKIEKCMGDPNADSENPLLKEEQNAQVGKGARGDVTILPTLVVNNRQYRGKLEKGSVLKAICSGFEETTEPAVCLSSDVETNECLDNNGGCWQDKAANITACKDTFRGRVCKCPLIDGVQFKGDGYKTCEASGSGRCKINNGGCWHEARNGHAFTACLDNGKVKCQCPPGFKGDGVKSCEDIDECKEKKACQCPECSCKNTWGSYNCSCSRDLLYIKDHDTCISKTASPQGKSAWAAFWVLLVGLVMAAGGAYLVYNYRIRSYMDSEIRAIMAQYIPLDSQEGVVNQVNEERA
;
A
#
# COMPACT_ATOMS: atom_id res chain seq x y z
N MET A 1 19.78 50.24 -53.25
CA MET A 1 18.55 50.53 -52.46
C MET A 1 17.55 49.44 -52.81
N LYS A 2 17.31 48.37 -52.02
CA LYS A 2 16.74 48.29 -50.66
C LYS A 2 15.46 49.12 -50.51
N LEU A 3 14.32 48.44 -50.64
CA LEU A 3 13.11 48.72 -49.86
C LEU A 3 12.49 47.36 -49.47
N ARG A 4 12.69 47.03 -48.19
CA ARG A 4 12.00 45.98 -47.44
C ARG A 4 10.57 46.43 -47.15
N GLY A 5 9.61 45.51 -47.16
CA GLY A 5 8.27 45.71 -46.62
C GLY A 5 7.76 44.41 -45.96
N PRO A 6 7.15 44.45 -44.76
CA PRO A 6 7.15 43.35 -43.78
C PRO A 6 5.87 42.49 -43.79
N SER A 7 5.17 42.38 -44.92
CA SER A 7 3.84 41.74 -44.91
C SER A 7 3.85 40.22 -45.05
N PHE A 8 4.96 39.61 -45.50
CA PHE A 8 5.00 38.16 -45.73
C PHE A 8 5.36 37.35 -44.47
N CYS A 9 6.09 37.94 -43.51
CA CYS A 9 6.36 37.30 -42.21
C CYS A 9 5.16 37.37 -41.26
N LEU A 10 4.25 38.34 -41.42
CA LEU A 10 3.06 38.48 -40.58
C LEU A 10 2.02 37.38 -40.86
N PHE A 11 1.91 36.90 -42.11
CA PHE A 11 0.97 35.83 -42.46
C PHE A 11 1.47 34.44 -42.04
N LEU A 12 2.78 34.17 -42.13
CA LEU A 12 3.38 32.95 -41.59
C LEU A 12 3.43 32.94 -40.05
N GLY A 13 3.59 34.10 -39.42
CA GLY A 13 3.49 34.25 -37.96
C GLY A 13 2.08 33.97 -37.42
N PHE A 14 1.03 34.31 -38.17
CA PHE A 14 -0.36 34.03 -37.78
C PHE A 14 -0.76 32.55 -37.93
N ILE A 15 -0.19 31.86 -38.91
CA ILE A 15 -0.39 30.40 -39.06
C ILE A 15 0.44 29.63 -38.01
N LEU A 16 1.60 30.14 -37.58
CA LEU A 16 2.37 29.55 -36.47
C LEU A 16 1.81 29.87 -35.07
N LEU A 17 1.13 31.00 -34.88
CA LEU A 17 0.43 31.31 -33.62
C LEU A 17 -0.90 30.56 -33.45
N SER A 18 -1.50 30.05 -34.53
CA SER A 18 -2.71 29.20 -34.45
C SER A 18 -2.38 27.72 -34.15
N PHE A 19 -1.10 27.35 -34.08
CA PHE A 19 -0.62 26.07 -33.54
C PHE A 19 -0.07 26.17 -32.10
N ALA A 20 -0.22 27.32 -31.44
CA ALA A 20 0.10 27.47 -30.02
C ALA A 20 -1.01 26.84 -29.17
N LEU A 21 -0.73 25.62 -28.69
CA LEU A 21 -1.39 24.92 -27.59
C LEU A 21 -2.92 25.00 -27.57
N SER A 22 -3.55 24.14 -28.36
CA SER A 22 -4.66 23.39 -27.76
C SER A 22 -4.06 22.47 -26.71
N SER A 23 -3.80 23.00 -25.51
CA SER A 23 -3.67 22.18 -24.31
C SER A 23 -5.07 21.63 -24.03
N MET A 24 -5.50 20.66 -24.83
CA MET A 24 -6.58 19.78 -24.43
C MET A 24 -6.13 19.18 -23.10
N ALA A 25 -6.86 19.49 -22.03
CA ALA A 25 -6.68 18.83 -20.75
C ALA A 25 -6.52 17.33 -21.04
N LYS A 26 -5.39 16.75 -20.62
CA LYS A 26 -5.12 15.34 -20.90
C LYS A 26 -6.00 14.53 -19.96
N PHE A 27 -7.22 14.25 -20.39
CA PHE A 27 -8.11 13.33 -19.68
C PHE A 27 -7.44 11.96 -19.63
N MET A 28 -7.15 11.53 -18.41
CA MET A 28 -6.45 10.29 -18.15
C MET A 28 -7.43 9.13 -18.30
N VAL A 29 -7.16 8.28 -19.28
CA VAL A 29 -7.89 7.04 -19.55
C VAL A 29 -7.11 5.93 -18.88
N GLU A 30 -7.78 5.09 -18.08
CA GLU A 30 -7.13 3.91 -17.54
C GLU A 30 -6.79 2.97 -18.69
N LYS A 31 -5.49 2.69 -18.83
CA LYS A 31 -4.99 1.76 -19.84
C LYS A 31 -5.06 0.36 -19.26
N ASN A 32 -5.78 -0.53 -19.94
CA ASN A 32 -5.96 -1.96 -19.61
C ASN A 32 -6.93 -2.33 -18.47
N SER A 33 -7.81 -1.43 -18.02
CA SER A 33 -8.82 -1.78 -16.98
C SER A 33 -9.95 -2.68 -17.49
N LEU A 34 -10.07 -2.86 -18.82
CA LEU A 34 -11.11 -3.69 -19.45
C LEU A 34 -10.48 -4.73 -20.38
N SER A 35 -10.73 -6.00 -20.08
CA SER A 35 -10.28 -7.14 -20.89
C SER A 35 -11.46 -7.94 -21.42
N VAL A 36 -11.57 -8.14 -22.72
CA VAL A 36 -12.55 -9.06 -23.31
C VAL A 36 -11.99 -10.48 -23.20
N THR A 37 -12.71 -11.38 -22.54
CA THR A 37 -12.31 -12.78 -22.33
C THR A 37 -12.98 -13.73 -23.34
N SER A 38 -14.15 -13.35 -23.87
CA SER A 38 -14.88 -14.08 -24.92
C SER A 38 -15.68 -13.09 -25.77
N PRO A 39 -15.88 -13.34 -27.09
CA PRO A 39 -15.32 -14.43 -27.89
C PRO A 39 -13.88 -14.17 -28.37
N GLU A 40 -13.15 -15.22 -28.76
CA GLU A 40 -11.72 -15.14 -29.18
C GLU A 40 -11.46 -14.09 -30.27
N LYS A 41 -12.39 -13.87 -31.20
CA LYS A 41 -12.27 -12.89 -32.29
C LYS A 41 -12.12 -11.42 -31.85
N ILE A 42 -12.57 -11.08 -30.65
CA ILE A 42 -12.45 -9.72 -30.08
C ILE A 42 -11.75 -9.72 -28.73
N LYS A 43 -11.16 -10.85 -28.31
CA LYS A 43 -10.39 -10.99 -27.09
C LYS A 43 -9.20 -10.04 -27.09
N GLY A 44 -8.93 -9.46 -25.92
CA GLY A 44 -7.82 -8.51 -25.74
C GLY A 44 -8.15 -7.41 -24.74
N ASN A 45 -7.17 -6.54 -24.52
CA ASN A 45 -7.27 -5.42 -23.60
C ASN A 45 -7.68 -4.16 -24.35
N TYR A 46 -8.58 -3.38 -23.76
CA TYR A 46 -9.11 -2.17 -24.34
C TYR A 46 -9.07 -1.04 -23.31
N ASP A 47 -8.85 0.17 -23.80
CA ASP A 47 -8.88 1.36 -22.97
C ASP A 47 -10.32 1.72 -22.59
N SER A 48 -10.50 2.18 -21.35
CA SER A 48 -11.79 2.65 -20.85
C SER A 48 -11.61 3.81 -19.87
N ALA A 49 -12.61 4.70 -19.79
CA ALA A 49 -12.61 5.80 -18.84
C ALA A 49 -13.71 5.59 -17.79
N ILE A 50 -13.29 5.29 -16.56
CA ILE A 50 -14.20 5.06 -15.44
C ILE A 50 -14.92 6.36 -15.06
N GLY A 51 -16.22 6.27 -14.74
CA GLY A 51 -17.01 7.42 -14.31
C GLY A 51 -16.64 7.93 -12.91
N ASN A 52 -16.87 9.23 -12.68
CA ASN A 52 -16.70 9.86 -11.36
C ASN A 52 -17.85 9.56 -10.37
N PHE A 53 -18.63 8.52 -10.63
CA PHE A 53 -19.80 8.10 -9.85
C PHE A 53 -19.91 6.58 -9.89
N GLY A 54 -20.67 6.02 -8.94
CA GLY A 54 -20.58 4.58 -8.65
C GLY A 54 -19.37 4.26 -7.78
N ILE A 55 -19.19 2.97 -7.50
CA ILE A 55 -18.13 2.48 -6.63
C ILE A 55 -17.32 1.45 -7.41
N PRO A 56 -16.18 1.85 -8.02
CA PRO A 56 -15.22 0.89 -8.55
C PRO A 56 -14.71 -0.02 -7.42
N GLN A 57 -14.47 -1.28 -7.75
CA GLN A 57 -13.99 -2.27 -6.78
C GLN A 57 -12.46 -2.21 -6.68
N TYR A 58 -11.91 -1.11 -6.18
CA TYR A 58 -10.45 -0.97 -5.97
C TYR A 58 -9.89 -2.18 -5.22
N GLY A 59 -8.77 -2.73 -5.71
CA GLY A 59 -8.20 -3.96 -5.17
C GLY A 59 -8.89 -5.25 -5.61
N GLY A 60 -9.92 -5.18 -6.46
CA GLY A 60 -10.70 -6.32 -6.93
C GLY A 60 -10.92 -6.34 -8.46
N SER A 61 -11.70 -7.32 -8.92
CA SER A 61 -12.10 -7.45 -10.33
C SER A 61 -13.53 -7.94 -10.46
N MET A 62 -14.15 -7.66 -11.59
CA MET A 62 -15.51 -8.10 -11.92
C MET A 62 -15.51 -8.70 -13.32
N THR A 63 -15.79 -10.00 -13.41
CA THR A 63 -16.09 -10.66 -14.69
C THR A 63 -17.60 -10.70 -14.88
N GLY A 64 -18.07 -10.31 -16.07
CA GLY A 64 -19.49 -10.29 -16.40
C GLY A 64 -19.77 -10.48 -17.88
N ASN A 65 -21.01 -10.85 -18.19
CA ASN A 65 -21.50 -10.99 -19.56
C ASN A 65 -22.11 -9.66 -20.03
N VAL A 66 -21.72 -9.22 -21.23
CA VAL A 66 -22.16 -7.95 -21.81
C VAL A 66 -23.48 -8.13 -22.55
N VAL A 67 -24.48 -7.34 -22.19
CA VAL A 67 -25.80 -7.33 -22.82
C VAL A 67 -26.06 -5.96 -23.44
N PHE A 68 -26.45 -5.97 -24.71
CA PHE A 68 -26.92 -4.78 -25.42
C PHE A 68 -28.45 -4.88 -25.59
N PRO A 69 -29.25 -4.01 -24.95
CA PRO A 69 -30.70 -4.12 -24.97
C PRO A 69 -31.26 -3.77 -26.36
N LYS A 70 -32.32 -4.46 -26.81
CA LYS A 70 -32.96 -4.20 -28.11
C LYS A 70 -33.69 -2.85 -28.11
N ASP A 71 -34.45 -2.60 -27.05
CA ASP A 71 -35.16 -1.34 -26.80
C ASP A 71 -34.43 -0.49 -25.76
N ASN A 72 -34.67 0.82 -25.76
CA ASN A 72 -34.04 1.77 -24.83
C ASN A 72 -32.49 1.68 -24.81
N GLN A 73 -31.85 1.51 -25.98
CA GLN A 73 -30.39 1.41 -26.15
C GLN A 73 -29.58 2.57 -25.54
N ARG A 74 -30.22 3.73 -25.36
CA ARG A 74 -29.62 4.91 -24.73
C ARG A 74 -29.86 4.98 -23.22
N GLY A 75 -30.69 4.12 -22.63
CA GLY A 75 -30.95 4.08 -21.18
C GLY A 75 -31.52 5.36 -20.58
N CYS A 76 -32.17 6.22 -21.38
CA CYS A 76 -32.70 7.50 -20.89
C CYS A 76 -34.06 7.39 -20.19
N LYS A 77 -34.70 6.22 -20.28
CA LYS A 77 -35.93 5.88 -19.56
C LYS A 77 -35.70 4.64 -18.68
N GLU A 78 -36.62 4.37 -17.77
CA GLU A 78 -36.58 3.15 -16.96
C GLU A 78 -36.76 1.91 -17.85
N PHE A 79 -35.98 0.86 -17.61
CA PHE A 79 -36.05 -0.38 -18.41
C PHE A 79 -37.27 -1.25 -18.07
N ASP A 80 -37.83 -1.08 -16.86
CA ASP A 80 -39.06 -1.75 -16.44
C ASP A 80 -40.26 -1.36 -17.34
N GLU A 81 -40.28 -0.13 -17.88
CA GLU A 81 -41.28 0.32 -18.87
C GLU A 81 -41.27 -0.52 -20.16
N TYR A 82 -40.15 -1.18 -20.45
CA TYR A 82 -39.95 -2.03 -21.62
C TYR A 82 -39.98 -3.52 -21.26
N GLY A 83 -40.26 -3.87 -20.00
CA GLY A 83 -40.21 -5.25 -19.51
C GLY A 83 -38.81 -5.85 -19.51
N ILE A 84 -37.76 -5.02 -19.48
CA ILE A 84 -36.36 -5.46 -19.52
C ILE A 84 -35.80 -5.51 -18.10
N SER A 85 -35.27 -6.66 -17.69
CA SER A 85 -34.50 -6.83 -16.45
C SER A 85 -33.12 -7.40 -16.74
N PHE A 86 -32.12 -6.87 -16.04
CA PHE A 86 -30.72 -7.30 -16.12
C PHE A 86 -30.29 -8.14 -14.92
N LYS A 87 -31.20 -8.47 -14.00
CA LYS A 87 -30.91 -9.31 -12.83
C LYS A 87 -30.37 -10.68 -13.27
N SER A 88 -29.12 -10.96 -12.92
CA SER A 88 -28.50 -12.26 -13.19
C SER A 88 -29.13 -13.34 -12.31
N LYS A 89 -29.28 -14.55 -12.85
CA LYS A 89 -29.72 -15.71 -12.08
C LYS A 89 -28.62 -16.12 -11.07
N PRO A 90 -28.96 -16.68 -9.91
CA PRO A 90 -27.95 -17.24 -8.99
C PRO A 90 -27.01 -18.22 -9.71
N GLY A 91 -25.70 -18.01 -9.57
CA GLY A 91 -24.66 -18.82 -10.25
C GLY A 91 -24.35 -18.43 -11.70
N ALA A 92 -25.08 -17.46 -12.29
CA ALA A 92 -24.73 -16.89 -13.59
C ALA A 92 -23.75 -15.72 -13.44
N LEU A 93 -23.04 -15.39 -14.52
CA LEU A 93 -22.19 -14.20 -14.55
C LEU A 93 -23.03 -12.93 -14.35
N PRO A 94 -22.51 -11.94 -13.60
CA PRO A 94 -23.08 -10.59 -13.51
C PRO A 94 -23.35 -9.99 -14.89
N THR A 95 -24.47 -9.27 -15.01
CA THR A 95 -24.86 -8.63 -16.27
C THR A 95 -24.23 -7.25 -16.38
N ILE A 96 -23.43 -7.04 -17.41
CA ILE A 96 -22.84 -5.74 -17.74
C ILE A 96 -23.61 -5.15 -18.91
N VAL A 97 -24.23 -3.99 -18.73
CA VAL A 97 -25.10 -3.41 -19.76
C VAL A 97 -24.30 -2.48 -20.65
N LEU A 98 -24.33 -2.71 -21.95
CA LEU A 98 -23.79 -1.81 -22.97
C LEU A 98 -24.88 -0.81 -23.38
N LEU A 99 -24.59 0.49 -23.29
CA LEU A 99 -25.51 1.56 -23.67
C LEU A 99 -24.84 2.58 -24.57
N ASP A 100 -25.64 3.26 -25.39
CA ASP A 100 -25.18 4.32 -26.27
C ASP A 100 -25.17 5.70 -25.61
N ARG A 101 -24.12 6.48 -25.90
CA ARG A 101 -24.02 7.89 -25.53
C ARG A 101 -25.09 8.74 -26.24
N GLY A 102 -25.50 9.82 -25.56
CA GLY A 102 -26.40 10.86 -26.09
C GLY A 102 -27.78 10.91 -25.41
N HIS A 103 -28.55 11.96 -25.72
CA HIS A 103 -29.94 12.25 -25.26
C HIS A 103 -30.10 12.60 -23.78
N CYS A 104 -29.35 11.96 -22.89
CA CYS A 104 -29.39 12.19 -21.46
C CYS A 104 -28.00 12.06 -20.82
N PHE A 105 -27.88 12.51 -19.58
CA PHE A 105 -26.63 12.47 -18.81
C PHE A 105 -26.17 11.05 -18.49
N PHE A 106 -24.86 10.84 -18.37
CA PHE A 106 -24.25 9.53 -18.09
C PHE A 106 -24.80 8.90 -16.81
N ALA A 107 -24.88 9.66 -15.71
CA ALA A 107 -25.37 9.17 -14.43
C ALA A 107 -26.83 8.66 -14.51
N LEU A 108 -27.71 9.31 -15.28
CA LEU A 108 -29.09 8.85 -15.44
C LEU A 108 -29.15 7.48 -16.12
N LYS A 109 -28.31 7.26 -17.14
CA LYS A 109 -28.22 5.97 -17.84
C LYS A 109 -27.82 4.84 -16.89
N VAL A 110 -26.80 5.12 -16.07
CA VAL A 110 -26.28 4.16 -15.10
C VAL A 110 -27.29 3.89 -13.99
N TRP A 111 -27.97 4.92 -13.51
CA TRP A 111 -29.06 4.79 -12.54
C TRP A 111 -30.20 3.89 -13.05
N ASN A 112 -30.68 4.13 -14.27
CA ASN A 112 -31.75 3.33 -14.86
C ASN A 112 -31.33 1.87 -15.07
N ALA A 113 -30.10 1.63 -15.51
CA ALA A 113 -29.56 0.29 -15.66
C ALA A 113 -29.41 -0.42 -14.29
N GLN A 114 -28.94 0.29 -13.26
CA GLN A 114 -28.84 -0.22 -11.90
C GLN A 114 -30.20 -0.63 -11.35
N LYS A 115 -31.22 0.22 -11.48
CA LYS A 115 -32.60 -0.11 -11.06
C LYS A 115 -33.11 -1.40 -11.71
N ALA A 116 -32.77 -1.62 -12.97
CA ALA A 116 -33.14 -2.81 -13.72
C ALA A 116 -32.30 -4.06 -13.37
N GLY A 117 -31.30 -3.93 -12.49
CA GLY A 117 -30.49 -5.03 -11.97
C GLY A 117 -29.15 -5.24 -12.66
N ALA A 118 -28.64 -4.25 -13.40
CA ALA A 118 -27.30 -4.30 -13.97
C ALA A 118 -26.24 -4.32 -12.85
N SER A 119 -25.13 -5.02 -13.08
CA SER A 119 -23.99 -5.05 -12.16
C SER A 119 -22.87 -4.08 -12.55
N ALA A 120 -22.81 -3.68 -13.81
CA ALA A 120 -21.95 -2.60 -14.32
C ALA A 120 -22.52 -2.04 -15.63
N VAL A 121 -22.05 -0.88 -16.05
CA VAL A 121 -22.45 -0.25 -17.32
C VAL A 121 -21.24 0.14 -18.16
N LEU A 122 -21.25 -0.26 -19.42
CA LEU A 122 -20.36 0.26 -20.45
C LEU A 122 -21.12 1.25 -21.32
N LEU A 123 -20.58 2.45 -21.47
CA LEU A 123 -21.12 3.49 -22.32
C LEU A 123 -20.29 3.58 -23.59
N ALA A 124 -20.87 3.23 -24.74
CA ALA A 124 -20.24 3.39 -26.03
C ALA A 124 -20.32 4.84 -26.49
N ASP A 125 -19.17 5.43 -26.80
CA ASP A 125 -19.10 6.78 -27.35
C ASP A 125 -19.78 6.86 -28.74
N ASP A 126 -20.46 7.96 -29.03
CA ASP A 126 -21.08 8.24 -30.32
C ASP A 126 -20.13 9.02 -31.26
N ARG A 127 -19.05 9.56 -30.71
CA ARG A 127 -18.03 10.36 -31.40
C ARG A 127 -16.70 9.61 -31.51
N LYS A 128 -15.92 9.95 -32.54
CA LYS A 128 -14.53 9.47 -32.69
C LYS A 128 -13.60 10.48 -32.03
N GLU A 129 -13.59 10.50 -30.71
CA GLU A 129 -12.74 11.37 -29.89
C GLU A 129 -11.92 10.56 -28.89
N LYS A 130 -10.96 11.21 -28.23
CA LYS A 130 -10.28 10.59 -27.09
C LYS A 130 -11.30 10.42 -25.97
N LEU A 131 -11.20 9.30 -25.25
CA LEU A 131 -12.04 9.06 -24.09
C LEU A 131 -11.94 10.21 -23.09
N ILE A 132 -13.10 10.66 -22.64
CA ILE A 132 -13.27 11.72 -21.65
C ILE A 132 -13.68 11.11 -20.32
N THR A 133 -13.40 11.82 -19.22
CA THR A 133 -14.00 11.47 -17.94
C THR A 133 -15.50 11.68 -18.04
N MET A 134 -16.29 10.66 -17.65
CA MET A 134 -17.73 10.83 -17.50
C MET A 134 -17.99 11.69 -16.27
N ASP A 135 -18.01 12.99 -16.47
CA ASP A 135 -18.44 13.96 -15.49
C ASP A 135 -19.91 14.32 -15.72
N THR A 136 -20.60 14.67 -14.65
CA THR A 136 -22.00 15.07 -14.69
C THR A 136 -22.08 16.58 -14.94
N PRO A 137 -22.74 17.04 -16.02
CA PRO A 137 -22.97 18.47 -16.24
C PRO A 137 -23.83 19.10 -15.12
N LYS A 138 -23.72 20.43 -15.02
CA LYS A 138 -24.35 21.33 -14.04
C LYS A 138 -25.84 21.03 -13.78
N GLU A 139 -26.08 20.52 -12.58
CA GLU A 139 -27.13 20.83 -11.60
C GLU A 139 -28.46 21.42 -12.09
N ASP A 140 -29.46 20.54 -12.21
CA ASP A 140 -30.77 20.76 -11.59
C ASP A 140 -30.85 19.86 -10.36
N GLY A 141 -31.31 20.38 -9.22
CA GLY A 141 -31.27 19.67 -7.91
C GLY A 141 -31.99 18.31 -7.84
N SER A 142 -32.85 17.98 -8.82
CA SER A 142 -33.45 16.65 -8.96
C SER A 142 -32.46 15.60 -9.46
N ASN A 143 -31.45 16.00 -10.25
CA ASN A 143 -30.49 15.11 -10.88
C ASN A 143 -29.35 14.67 -9.96
N ALA A 144 -29.12 15.42 -8.87
CA ALA A 144 -28.08 15.10 -7.90
C ALA A 144 -28.45 13.88 -7.02
N LYS A 145 -29.74 13.65 -6.76
CA LYS A 145 -30.21 12.59 -5.85
C LYS A 145 -29.90 11.17 -6.32
N TYR A 146 -29.90 10.90 -7.61
CA TYR A 146 -29.56 9.55 -8.08
C TYR A 146 -28.05 9.32 -8.14
N ILE A 147 -27.21 10.36 -8.29
CA ILE A 147 -25.75 10.22 -8.31
C ILE A 147 -25.24 9.63 -6.99
N GLU A 148 -25.79 10.08 -5.85
CA GLU A 148 -25.43 9.55 -4.52
C GLU A 148 -25.78 8.07 -4.33
N ASN A 149 -26.76 7.59 -5.09
CA ASN A 149 -27.33 6.23 -4.97
C ASN A 149 -26.79 5.25 -6.03
N ILE A 150 -26.00 5.70 -7.00
CA ILE A 150 -25.33 4.79 -7.94
C ILE A 150 -24.20 4.08 -7.18
N THR A 151 -24.24 2.77 -7.17
CA THR A 151 -23.26 1.87 -6.54
C THR A 151 -22.50 1.05 -7.56
N ILE A 152 -23.07 0.82 -8.74
CA ILE A 152 -22.42 0.02 -9.79
C ILE A 152 -21.32 0.79 -10.53
N PRO A 153 -20.23 0.12 -10.92
CA PRO A 153 -19.19 0.75 -11.73
C PRO A 153 -19.68 1.07 -13.13
N SER A 154 -19.12 2.13 -13.71
CA SER A 154 -19.41 2.54 -15.08
C SER A 154 -18.14 2.97 -15.81
N ALA A 155 -18.05 2.65 -17.10
CA ALA A 155 -16.93 3.04 -17.93
C ALA A 155 -17.37 3.49 -19.33
N LEU A 156 -16.78 4.57 -19.83
CA LEU A 156 -16.89 5.01 -21.20
C LEU A 156 -15.87 4.26 -22.06
N ILE A 157 -16.32 3.76 -23.19
CA ILE A 157 -15.50 3.04 -24.17
C ILE A 157 -15.57 3.70 -25.53
N GLU A 158 -14.50 3.56 -26.32
CA GLU A 158 -14.42 4.17 -27.64
C GLU A 158 -15.53 3.64 -28.54
N LYS A 159 -16.04 4.51 -29.43
CA LYS A 159 -17.03 4.14 -30.46
C LYS A 159 -16.67 2.87 -31.21
N ARG A 160 -15.42 2.77 -31.69
CA ARG A 160 -14.97 1.61 -32.48
C ARG A 160 -15.04 0.31 -31.68
N PHE A 161 -14.73 0.36 -30.39
CA PHE A 161 -14.80 -0.81 -29.53
C PHE A 161 -16.26 -1.14 -29.18
N GLY A 162 -17.10 -0.14 -28.88
CA GLY A 162 -18.54 -0.32 -28.70
C GLY A 162 -19.21 -1.01 -29.89
N GLU A 163 -18.91 -0.59 -31.12
CA GLU A 163 -19.47 -1.23 -32.32
C GLU A 163 -18.99 -2.69 -32.51
N LYS A 164 -17.76 -3.02 -32.11
CA LYS A 164 -17.28 -4.42 -32.10
C LYS A 164 -18.08 -5.28 -31.12
N LEU A 165 -18.31 -4.78 -29.91
CA LEU A 165 -19.11 -5.47 -28.89
C LEU A 165 -20.54 -5.70 -29.40
N LYS A 166 -21.20 -4.66 -29.92
CA LYS A 166 -22.54 -4.76 -30.51
C LYS A 166 -22.60 -5.77 -31.65
N SER A 167 -21.61 -5.76 -32.54
CA SER A 167 -21.55 -6.68 -33.68
C SER A 167 -21.40 -8.14 -33.23
N ALA A 168 -20.62 -8.40 -32.19
CA ALA A 168 -20.49 -9.75 -31.61
C ALA A 168 -21.80 -10.19 -30.93
N ILE A 169 -22.41 -9.32 -30.12
CA ILE A 169 -23.69 -9.61 -29.44
C ILE A 169 -24.81 -9.87 -30.44
N ASN A 170 -24.97 -9.00 -31.46
CA ASN A 170 -25.99 -9.17 -32.50
C ASN A 170 -25.72 -10.37 -33.41
N GLY A 171 -24.45 -10.79 -33.52
CA GLY A 171 -24.05 -12.03 -34.19
C GLY A 171 -24.37 -13.30 -33.39
N GLY A 172 -24.86 -13.18 -32.15
CA GLY A 172 -25.21 -14.30 -31.28
C GLY A 172 -24.09 -14.78 -30.37
N ASP A 173 -22.94 -14.11 -30.33
CA ASP A 173 -21.85 -14.50 -29.43
C ASP A 173 -22.12 -14.04 -27.99
N MET A 174 -21.67 -14.87 -27.04
CA MET A 174 -21.59 -14.48 -25.64
C MET A 174 -20.31 -13.67 -25.41
N VAL A 175 -20.49 -12.39 -25.07
CA VAL A 175 -19.38 -11.46 -24.84
C VAL A 175 -19.10 -11.35 -23.36
N ASN A 176 -18.02 -11.97 -22.91
CA ASN A 176 -17.59 -11.87 -21.51
C ASN A 176 -16.42 -10.89 -21.41
N ILE A 177 -16.47 -10.04 -20.39
CA ILE A 177 -15.41 -9.09 -20.08
C ILE A 177 -15.01 -9.21 -18.62
N ASN A 178 -13.77 -8.86 -18.34
CA ASN A 178 -13.23 -8.67 -17.00
C ASN A 178 -12.86 -7.19 -16.83
N LEU A 179 -13.43 -6.56 -15.82
CA LEU A 179 -13.04 -5.24 -15.33
C LEU A 179 -12.08 -5.45 -14.15
N ASP A 180 -10.85 -4.99 -14.25
CA ASP A 180 -9.80 -5.25 -13.26
C ASP A 180 -9.29 -3.94 -12.65
N TRP A 181 -9.45 -3.81 -11.34
CA TRP A 181 -9.02 -2.65 -10.56
C TRP A 181 -7.98 -3.02 -9.49
N ARG A 182 -7.40 -4.22 -9.55
CA ARG A 182 -6.40 -4.68 -8.57
C ARG A 182 -5.16 -3.79 -8.53
N GLU A 183 -4.69 -3.39 -9.72
CA GLU A 183 -3.52 -2.55 -9.93
C GLU A 183 -3.89 -1.15 -10.47
N ALA A 184 -5.10 -0.67 -10.17
CA ALA A 184 -5.55 0.66 -10.60
C ALA A 184 -4.73 1.78 -9.94
N VAL A 185 -4.24 1.54 -8.73
CA VAL A 185 -3.39 2.43 -7.95
C VAL A 185 -1.98 1.81 -7.85
N PRO A 186 -0.91 2.54 -8.20
CA PRO A 186 0.45 2.03 -8.08
C PRO A 186 0.92 2.03 -6.61
N HIS A 187 1.87 1.16 -6.29
CA HIS A 187 2.54 1.03 -4.98
C HIS A 187 4.05 1.27 -5.14
N PRO A 188 4.51 2.53 -5.25
CA PRO A 188 5.92 2.82 -5.50
C PRO A 188 6.83 2.48 -4.31
N ASP A 189 6.28 2.51 -3.10
CA ASP A 189 6.95 2.20 -1.84
C ASP A 189 5.92 1.74 -0.78
N ASP A 190 6.37 1.56 0.47
CA ASP A 190 5.55 1.08 1.60
C ASP A 190 4.59 2.14 2.18
N ARG A 191 4.48 3.31 1.54
CA ARG A 191 3.64 4.43 1.97
C ARG A 191 2.69 4.83 0.84
N VAL A 192 1.54 5.38 1.23
CA VAL A 192 0.57 5.90 0.26
C VAL A 192 0.49 7.42 0.35
N GLU A 193 0.88 8.10 -0.72
CA GLU A 193 0.63 9.52 -0.91
C GLU A 193 -0.80 9.73 -1.41
N TYR A 194 -1.56 10.59 -0.75
CA TYR A 194 -2.87 10.97 -1.24
C TYR A 194 -3.16 12.47 -1.10
N GLU A 195 -3.89 13.00 -2.06
CA GLU A 195 -4.23 14.40 -2.17
C GLU A 195 -5.74 14.58 -2.23
N LEU A 196 -6.25 15.62 -1.57
CA LEU A 196 -7.65 16.05 -1.70
C LEU A 196 -7.72 17.43 -2.32
N TRP A 197 -8.19 17.48 -3.57
CA TRP A 197 -8.52 18.71 -4.28
C TRP A 197 -9.94 19.11 -3.96
N THR A 198 -10.08 20.29 -3.35
CA THR A 198 -11.36 20.76 -2.79
C THR A 198 -11.53 22.28 -2.91
N ASN A 199 -12.64 22.78 -2.38
CA ASN A 199 -12.91 24.20 -2.18
C ASN A 199 -13.54 24.42 -0.80
N SER A 200 -13.27 25.56 -0.16
CA SER A 200 -13.85 25.96 1.13
C SER A 200 -15.30 26.42 1.05
N ASN A 201 -15.83 26.63 -0.17
CA ASN A 201 -17.24 26.92 -0.41
C ASN A 201 -18.16 25.82 0.16
N ASP A 202 -19.18 26.20 0.91
CA ASP A 202 -20.23 25.33 1.46
C ASP A 202 -21.62 25.51 0.80
N GLU A 203 -21.79 26.50 -0.09
CA GLU A 203 -23.07 26.84 -0.78
C GLU A 203 -23.17 26.33 -2.23
N CYS A 204 -22.57 25.17 -2.55
CA CYS A 204 -22.67 24.56 -3.89
C CYS A 204 -23.67 23.40 -4.00
N GLY A 205 -24.65 23.33 -3.10
CA GLY A 205 -25.66 22.27 -3.08
C GLY A 205 -25.09 20.89 -2.72
N VAL A 206 -25.61 19.84 -3.35
CA VAL A 206 -25.31 18.44 -2.99
C VAL A 206 -23.81 18.11 -3.01
N LYS A 207 -23.03 18.72 -3.93
CA LYS A 207 -21.57 18.47 -3.99
C LYS A 207 -20.85 18.95 -2.73
N CYS A 208 -21.24 20.12 -2.21
CA CYS A 208 -20.69 20.67 -0.96
C CYS A 208 -21.14 19.82 0.22
N ASP A 209 -22.42 19.43 0.28
CA ASP A 209 -22.94 18.56 1.34
C ASP A 209 -22.21 17.21 1.39
N MET A 210 -21.98 16.59 0.22
CA MET A 210 -21.22 15.34 0.10
C MET A 210 -19.78 15.50 0.58
N LEU A 211 -19.11 16.58 0.16
CA LEU A 211 -17.73 16.87 0.55
C LEU A 211 -17.61 17.12 2.06
N MET A 212 -18.50 17.93 2.65
CA MET A 212 -18.51 18.21 4.09
C MET A 212 -18.72 16.91 4.89
N ARG A 213 -19.68 16.08 4.47
CA ARG A 213 -19.91 14.77 5.09
C ARG A 213 -18.69 13.87 4.98
N PHE A 214 -18.08 13.78 3.80
CA PHE A 214 -16.87 12.98 3.57
C PHE A 214 -15.72 13.43 4.46
N VAL A 215 -15.40 14.73 4.51
CA VAL A 215 -14.30 15.28 5.32
C VAL A 215 -14.52 14.95 6.80
N LYS A 216 -15.76 15.11 7.29
CA LYS A 216 -16.13 14.77 8.67
C LYS A 216 -15.98 13.28 8.98
N ASP A 217 -16.50 12.41 8.11
CA ASP A 217 -16.53 10.96 8.35
C ASP A 217 -15.15 10.32 8.16
N PHE A 218 -14.35 10.82 7.21
CA PHE A 218 -13.03 10.30 6.88
C PHE A 218 -11.92 10.80 7.80
N LYS A 219 -12.11 11.93 8.49
CA LYS A 219 -11.16 12.53 9.45
C LYS A 219 -10.50 11.50 10.39
N SER A 220 -11.29 10.61 10.99
CA SER A 220 -10.77 9.61 11.94
C SER A 220 -9.80 8.63 11.27
N SER A 221 -10.16 8.10 10.10
CA SER A 221 -9.32 7.20 9.30
C SER A 221 -8.05 7.90 8.83
N ALA A 222 -8.15 9.14 8.34
CA ALA A 222 -7.01 9.95 7.94
C ALA A 222 -6.01 10.16 9.09
N GLN A 223 -6.51 10.53 10.28
CA GLN A 223 -5.67 10.73 11.46
C GLN A 223 -4.94 9.46 11.91
N VAL A 224 -5.59 8.28 11.82
CA VAL A 224 -4.94 6.99 12.15
C VAL A 224 -3.85 6.66 11.14
N LEU A 225 -4.13 6.82 9.85
CA LEU A 225 -3.18 6.57 8.76
C LEU A 225 -1.94 7.48 8.86
N GLU A 226 -2.15 8.78 9.06
CA GLU A 226 -1.08 9.78 9.18
C GLU A 226 -0.24 9.58 10.45
N LYS A 227 -0.87 9.37 11.61
CA LYS A 227 -0.14 9.14 12.89
C LYS A 227 0.65 7.83 12.88
N GLY A 228 0.18 6.82 12.14
CA GLY A 228 0.90 5.57 11.93
C GLY A 228 2.05 5.66 10.95
N GLY A 229 2.21 6.79 10.23
CA GLY A 229 3.25 6.96 9.21
C GLY A 229 2.99 6.19 7.91
N TYR A 230 1.79 5.61 7.74
CA TYR A 230 1.42 4.79 6.59
C TYR A 230 1.07 5.63 5.35
N THR A 231 0.73 6.91 5.54
CA THR A 231 0.29 7.79 4.46
C THR A 231 0.88 9.18 4.55
N GLN A 232 1.04 9.84 3.41
CA GLN A 232 1.34 11.27 3.32
C GLN A 232 0.18 12.01 2.66
N PHE A 233 -0.54 12.81 3.44
CA PHE A 233 -1.67 13.60 2.97
C PHE A 233 -1.24 15.00 2.52
N THR A 234 -1.86 15.56 1.48
CA THR A 234 -1.74 16.99 1.12
C THR A 234 -3.08 17.55 0.61
N PRO A 235 -3.63 18.60 1.25
CA PRO A 235 -4.82 19.29 0.75
C PRO A 235 -4.45 20.27 -0.36
N HIS A 236 -5.30 20.35 -1.37
CA HIS A 236 -5.16 21.28 -2.49
C HIS A 236 -6.46 22.02 -2.78
N TYR A 237 -6.34 23.24 -3.29
CA TYR A 237 -7.46 24.10 -3.64
C TYR A 237 -7.33 24.60 -5.06
N ILE A 238 -8.37 24.34 -5.86
CA ILE A 238 -8.38 24.82 -7.24
C ILE A 238 -8.42 26.35 -7.25
N THR A 239 -7.62 26.96 -8.11
CA THR A 239 -7.70 28.40 -8.36
C THR A 239 -7.80 28.65 -9.85
N TRP A 240 -8.75 29.50 -10.21
CA TRP A 240 -8.93 29.96 -11.57
C TRP A 240 -8.18 31.27 -11.78
N TYR A 241 -8.08 31.71 -13.02
CA TYR A 241 -7.56 33.03 -13.35
C TYR A 241 -8.55 33.75 -14.26
N CYS A 242 -8.53 35.07 -14.16
CA CYS A 242 -9.30 35.96 -14.99
C CYS A 242 -8.42 36.42 -16.16
N PRO A 243 -8.85 36.24 -17.44
CA PRO A 243 -8.05 36.66 -18.57
C PRO A 243 -7.78 38.17 -18.54
N HIS A 244 -6.59 38.60 -18.97
CA HIS A 244 -6.15 40.00 -18.90
C HIS A 244 -7.13 41.01 -19.51
N ALA A 245 -7.89 40.62 -20.54
CA ALA A 245 -8.89 41.48 -21.18
C ALA A 245 -10.08 41.82 -20.27
N PHE A 246 -10.33 41.03 -19.21
CA PHE A 246 -11.48 41.15 -18.32
C PHE A 246 -11.11 41.57 -16.89
N THR A 247 -9.84 41.87 -16.61
CA THR A 247 -9.37 42.24 -15.26
C THR A 247 -10.06 43.47 -14.68
N SER A 248 -10.49 44.39 -15.53
CA SER A 248 -11.23 45.59 -15.13
C SER A 248 -12.72 45.35 -14.89
N SER A 249 -13.27 44.19 -15.30
CA SER A 249 -14.69 43.86 -15.18
C SER A 249 -15.15 43.73 -13.72
N LYS A 250 -16.44 44.00 -13.47
CA LYS A 250 -17.02 43.83 -12.13
C LYS A 250 -16.93 42.38 -11.67
N GLN A 251 -17.19 41.41 -12.56
CA GLN A 251 -17.11 39.99 -12.21
C GLN A 251 -15.70 39.59 -11.80
N CYS A 252 -14.68 40.01 -12.54
CA CYS A 252 -13.30 39.67 -12.19
C CYS A 252 -12.87 40.27 -10.84
N LYS A 253 -13.25 41.53 -10.59
CA LYS A 253 -12.93 42.21 -9.32
C LYS A 253 -13.63 41.60 -8.11
N SER A 254 -14.85 41.08 -8.27
CA SER A 254 -15.54 40.41 -7.16
C SER A 254 -14.99 39.01 -6.94
N GLN A 255 -14.71 38.26 -7.99
CA GLN A 255 -14.39 36.83 -7.87
C GLN A 255 -12.91 36.51 -7.66
N CYS A 256 -12.02 37.50 -7.75
CA CYS A 256 -10.58 37.30 -7.77
C CYS A 256 -9.81 38.21 -6.82
N ILE A 257 -8.63 37.73 -6.42
CA ILE A 257 -7.59 38.50 -5.75
C ILE A 257 -6.37 38.71 -6.67
N ASN A 258 -5.42 39.55 -6.24
CA ASN A 258 -4.17 39.87 -6.95
C ASN A 258 -4.38 40.25 -8.42
N HIS A 259 -5.34 41.15 -8.69
CA HIS A 259 -5.71 41.63 -10.03
C HIS A 259 -6.12 40.52 -11.02
N GLY A 260 -6.85 39.51 -10.55
CA GLY A 260 -7.40 38.46 -11.41
C GLY A 260 -6.51 37.23 -11.54
N ARG A 261 -5.38 37.15 -10.81
CA ARG A 261 -4.47 35.99 -10.87
C ARG A 261 -5.05 34.74 -10.23
N TYR A 262 -5.81 34.92 -9.14
CA TYR A 262 -6.39 33.82 -8.39
C TYR A 262 -7.87 34.11 -8.12
N CYS A 263 -8.73 33.22 -8.59
CA CYS A 263 -10.18 33.38 -8.58
C CYS A 263 -10.87 32.10 -8.13
N ALA A 264 -12.07 32.23 -7.57
CA ALA A 264 -12.99 31.13 -7.37
C ALA A 264 -14.35 31.48 -7.99
N PRO A 265 -15.18 30.48 -8.36
CA PRO A 265 -16.55 30.73 -8.75
C PRO A 265 -17.35 31.31 -7.58
N ASP A 266 -18.38 32.08 -7.94
CA ASP A 266 -19.30 32.65 -6.97
C ASP A 266 -20.01 31.52 -6.20
N PRO A 267 -19.96 31.53 -4.85
CA PRO A 267 -20.47 30.43 -4.05
C PRO A 267 -21.96 30.24 -4.20
N GLU A 268 -22.74 31.32 -4.23
CA GLU A 268 -24.20 31.30 -4.26
C GLU A 268 -24.76 31.38 -5.70
N LYS A 269 -23.88 31.58 -6.69
CA LYS A 269 -24.22 31.86 -8.10
C LYS A 269 -25.08 33.12 -8.25
N ASP A 270 -25.01 34.02 -7.27
CA ASP A 270 -25.68 35.32 -7.24
C ASP A 270 -24.64 36.43 -7.08
N PHE A 271 -24.30 37.09 -8.19
CA PHE A 271 -23.34 38.20 -8.18
C PHE A 271 -23.87 39.50 -7.53
N SER A 272 -25.08 39.48 -6.97
CA SER A 272 -25.74 40.65 -6.40
C SER A 272 -25.78 40.66 -4.88
N SER A 273 -25.70 39.50 -4.23
CA SER A 273 -25.76 39.36 -2.77
C SER A 273 -24.95 38.15 -2.29
N GLY A 274 -24.62 38.13 -1.00
CA GLY A 274 -23.86 37.01 -0.42
C GLY A 274 -22.35 37.20 -0.43
N TYR A 275 -21.63 36.09 -0.50
CA TYR A 275 -20.17 36.04 -0.55
C TYR A 275 -19.66 36.02 -1.98
N ASP A 276 -18.51 36.66 -2.19
CA ASP A 276 -17.86 36.68 -3.48
C ASP A 276 -16.84 35.54 -3.61
N GLY A 277 -16.48 35.15 -4.84
CA GLY A 277 -15.40 34.20 -5.09
C GLY A 277 -14.06 34.60 -4.47
N LYS A 278 -13.77 35.91 -4.29
CA LYS A 278 -12.55 36.35 -3.60
C LYS A 278 -12.51 35.88 -2.14
N ASP A 279 -13.65 35.83 -1.45
CA ASP A 279 -13.74 35.44 -0.05
C ASP A 279 -13.40 33.94 0.09
N VAL A 280 -13.85 33.15 -0.90
CA VAL A 280 -13.50 31.74 -1.05
C VAL A 280 -12.01 31.54 -1.31
N VAL A 281 -11.38 32.35 -2.16
CA VAL A 281 -9.93 32.27 -2.40
C VAL A 281 -9.13 32.61 -1.13
N ILE A 282 -9.57 33.62 -0.37
CA ILE A 282 -8.91 34.01 0.89
C ILE A 282 -8.98 32.88 1.92
N GLU A 283 -10.14 32.23 2.06
CA GLU A 283 -10.28 31.08 2.96
C GLU A 283 -9.50 29.85 2.47
N ASN A 284 -9.48 29.56 1.16
CA ASN A 284 -8.63 28.51 0.59
C ASN A 284 -7.15 28.75 0.93
N LEU A 285 -6.67 29.99 0.77
CA LEU A 285 -5.31 30.38 1.16
C LEU A 285 -5.07 30.21 2.67
N ARG A 286 -6.06 30.55 3.50
CA ARG A 286 -5.98 30.35 4.95
C ARG A 286 -5.85 28.87 5.31
N GLN A 287 -6.65 28.00 4.70
CA GLN A 287 -6.61 26.55 4.92
C GLN A 287 -5.27 25.93 4.47
N LEU A 288 -4.70 26.39 3.35
CA LEU A 288 -3.34 26.02 2.92
C LEU A 288 -2.28 26.43 3.96
N CYS A 289 -2.38 27.64 4.49
CA CYS A 289 -1.46 28.12 5.51
C CYS A 289 -1.61 27.41 6.85
N VAL A 290 -2.84 27.07 7.25
CA VAL A 290 -3.09 26.20 8.41
C VAL A 290 -2.37 24.86 8.23
N PHE A 291 -2.52 24.21 7.07
CA PHE A 291 -1.83 22.96 6.78
C PHE A 291 -0.30 23.12 6.83
N LYS A 292 0.25 24.17 6.18
CA LYS A 292 1.69 24.42 6.16
C LYS A 292 2.28 24.63 7.56
N VAL A 293 1.67 25.49 8.37
CA VAL A 293 2.10 25.77 9.75
C VAL A 293 1.94 24.52 10.64
N ALA A 294 0.85 23.76 10.46
CA ALA A 294 0.66 22.50 11.16
C ALA A 294 1.72 21.46 10.78
N ASN A 295 2.13 21.40 9.51
CA ASN A 295 3.18 20.51 9.04
C ASN A 295 4.56 20.89 9.62
N GLU A 296 4.90 22.18 9.70
CA GLU A 296 6.12 22.66 10.37
C GLU A 296 6.19 22.24 11.85
N THR A 297 5.04 22.08 12.51
CA THR A 297 4.94 21.59 13.89
C THR A 297 4.77 20.07 13.99
N LYS A 298 4.96 19.33 12.89
CA LYS A 298 4.79 17.87 12.78
C LYS A 298 3.39 17.36 13.16
N LYS A 299 2.35 18.18 12.93
CA LYS A 299 0.95 17.83 13.20
C LYS A 299 0.05 18.14 11.99
N PRO A 300 0.37 17.67 10.77
CA PRO A 300 -0.42 17.97 9.56
C PRO A 300 -1.90 17.58 9.69
N SER A 301 -2.20 16.56 10.50
CA SER A 301 -3.56 16.07 10.75
C SER A 301 -4.50 17.10 11.38
N VAL A 302 -3.97 18.20 11.96
CA VAL A 302 -4.77 19.32 12.52
C VAL A 302 -5.55 20.05 11.43
N TRP A 303 -5.13 19.96 10.17
CA TRP A 303 -5.90 20.50 9.05
C TRP A 303 -7.31 19.89 9.00
N TRP A 304 -7.45 18.58 9.24
CA TRP A 304 -8.77 17.91 9.29
C TRP A 304 -9.65 18.47 10.42
N ASP A 305 -9.05 18.81 11.57
CA ASP A 305 -9.75 19.47 12.66
C ASP A 305 -10.23 20.87 12.24
N TYR A 306 -9.33 21.66 11.62
CA TYR A 306 -9.65 23.01 11.18
C TYR A 306 -10.80 23.05 10.17
N VAL A 307 -10.71 22.29 9.07
CA VAL A 307 -11.74 22.35 8.02
C VAL A 307 -13.09 21.83 8.51
N THR A 308 -13.10 20.82 9.38
CA THR A 308 -14.35 20.31 9.97
C THR A 308 -14.97 21.32 10.92
N ASP A 309 -14.17 21.93 11.80
CA ASP A 309 -14.67 22.93 12.75
C ASP A 309 -15.09 24.22 12.06
N PHE A 310 -14.36 24.63 11.02
CA PHE A 310 -14.71 25.80 10.21
C PHE A 310 -16.05 25.62 9.51
N GLN A 311 -16.28 24.49 8.85
CA GLN A 311 -17.56 24.17 8.20
C GLN A 311 -18.74 24.19 9.18
N ILE A 312 -18.53 23.80 10.44
CA ILE A 312 -19.57 23.78 11.46
C ILE A 312 -19.80 25.17 12.06
N ARG A 313 -18.74 25.94 12.32
CA ARG A 313 -18.80 27.19 13.10
C ARG A 313 -18.95 28.43 12.23
N CYS A 314 -18.50 28.39 10.99
CA CYS A 314 -18.40 29.51 10.07
C CYS A 314 -19.26 29.35 8.79
N PRO A 315 -20.52 28.88 8.87
CA PRO A 315 -21.31 28.61 7.67
C PRO A 315 -21.68 29.90 6.93
N MET A 316 -21.68 29.84 5.59
CA MET A 316 -22.10 30.97 4.76
C MET A 316 -23.56 31.37 5.01
N LYS A 317 -24.48 30.40 5.20
CA LYS A 317 -25.91 30.65 5.49
C LYS A 317 -26.15 31.56 6.69
N GLU A 318 -25.28 31.49 7.70
CA GLU A 318 -25.39 32.31 8.91
C GLU A 318 -24.55 33.59 8.84
N LYS A 319 -23.98 33.89 7.68
CA LYS A 319 -23.08 35.04 7.45
C LYS A 319 -21.85 35.04 8.36
N LYS A 320 -21.32 33.86 8.68
CA LYS A 320 -20.14 33.67 9.54
C LYS A 320 -18.86 33.31 8.78
N TYR A 321 -18.91 33.28 7.45
CA TYR A 321 -17.77 32.98 6.59
C TYR A 321 -16.84 34.20 6.49
N ASN A 322 -16.09 34.47 7.56
CA ASN A 322 -15.24 35.64 7.67
C ASN A 322 -13.96 35.36 8.47
N LYS A 323 -13.07 36.34 8.50
CA LYS A 323 -11.78 36.24 9.19
C LYS A 323 -11.97 35.99 10.69
N GLU A 324 -12.90 36.71 11.34
CA GLU A 324 -13.10 36.64 12.78
C GLU A 324 -13.50 35.23 13.23
N CYS A 325 -14.38 34.58 12.47
CA CYS A 325 -14.77 33.20 12.73
C CYS A 325 -13.60 32.25 12.49
N ALA A 326 -12.88 32.42 11.37
CA ALA A 326 -11.71 31.60 11.05
C ALA A 326 -10.62 31.68 12.14
N ASP A 327 -10.32 32.88 12.62
CA ASP A 327 -9.35 33.14 13.67
C ASP A 327 -9.79 32.51 15.01
N ALA A 328 -11.08 32.53 15.32
CA ALA A 328 -11.63 31.86 16.51
C ALA A 328 -11.42 30.33 16.44
N VAL A 329 -11.59 29.72 15.25
CA VAL A 329 -11.31 28.29 15.05
C VAL A 329 -9.81 28.00 15.20
N ILE A 330 -8.94 28.78 14.55
CA ILE A 330 -7.47 28.66 14.66
C ILE A 330 -7.03 28.68 16.12
N ASN A 331 -7.51 29.66 16.88
CA ASN A 331 -7.18 29.82 18.31
C ASN A 331 -7.69 28.63 19.14
N SER A 332 -8.88 28.11 18.84
CA SER A 332 -9.43 26.95 19.56
C SER A 332 -8.63 25.66 19.35
N LEU A 333 -7.90 25.57 18.23
CA LEU A 333 -6.99 24.46 17.91
C LEU A 333 -5.55 24.68 18.40
N GLY A 334 -5.27 25.81 19.05
CA GLY A 334 -3.95 26.15 19.58
C GLY A 334 -2.88 26.42 18.51
N LEU A 335 -3.30 26.84 17.31
CA LEU A 335 -2.39 27.22 16.23
C LEU A 335 -1.93 28.68 16.36
N ASP A 336 -0.71 28.98 15.90
CA ASP A 336 -0.15 30.33 15.94
C ASP A 336 -0.73 31.19 14.82
N LEU A 337 -1.71 32.03 15.17
CA LEU A 337 -2.37 32.94 14.25
C LEU A 337 -1.37 33.84 13.50
N LYS A 338 -0.31 34.33 14.16
CA LYS A 338 0.66 35.23 13.53
C LYS A 338 1.47 34.53 12.45
N LYS A 339 1.79 33.24 12.64
CA LYS A 339 2.46 32.44 11.60
C LYS A 339 1.55 32.21 10.39
N ILE A 340 0.25 31.98 10.63
CA ILE A 340 -0.74 31.79 9.56
C ILE A 340 -0.91 33.10 8.78
N GLU A 341 -1.10 34.23 9.45
CA GLU A 341 -1.19 35.54 8.78
C GLU A 341 0.08 35.86 7.98
N LYS A 342 1.26 35.58 8.54
CA LYS A 342 2.54 35.74 7.84
C LYS A 342 2.63 34.84 6.60
N CYS A 343 2.11 33.61 6.68
CA CYS A 343 2.07 32.68 5.57
C CYS A 343 1.13 33.16 4.45
N MET A 344 -0.04 33.70 4.81
CA MET A 344 -1.02 34.22 3.84
C MET A 344 -0.46 35.45 3.11
N GLY A 345 0.29 36.29 3.82
CA GLY A 345 0.76 37.57 3.29
C GLY A 345 -0.40 38.55 3.08
N ASP A 346 -0.20 39.54 2.20
CA ASP A 346 -1.28 40.44 1.79
C ASP A 346 -2.03 39.85 0.59
N PRO A 347 -3.28 39.38 0.76
CA PRO A 347 -4.07 38.81 -0.32
C PRO A 347 -4.58 39.87 -1.31
N ASN A 348 -4.40 41.16 -1.05
CA ASN A 348 -4.79 42.22 -1.99
C ASN A 348 -3.59 42.80 -2.76
N ALA A 349 -2.36 42.40 -2.42
CA ALA A 349 -1.17 42.87 -3.10
C ALA A 349 -1.17 42.43 -4.57
N ASP A 350 -0.70 43.31 -5.46
CA ASP A 350 -0.51 42.98 -6.87
C ASP A 350 0.79 42.22 -7.13
N SER A 351 1.01 41.14 -6.39
CA SER A 351 2.18 40.27 -6.48
C SER A 351 1.76 38.81 -6.64
N GLU A 352 2.68 37.94 -7.05
CA GLU A 352 2.41 36.50 -7.00
C GLU A 352 2.43 36.03 -5.54
N ASN A 353 1.38 35.29 -5.15
CA ASN A 353 1.38 34.54 -3.89
C ASN A 353 2.03 33.17 -4.14
N PRO A 354 3.14 32.82 -3.46
CA PRO A 354 3.87 31.58 -3.73
C PRO A 354 3.01 30.31 -3.57
N LEU A 355 2.13 30.27 -2.56
CA LEU A 355 1.29 29.09 -2.32
C LEU A 355 0.22 28.93 -3.39
N LEU A 356 -0.51 29.99 -3.71
CA LEU A 356 -1.53 29.91 -4.77
C LEU A 356 -0.90 29.65 -6.15
N LYS A 357 0.34 30.10 -6.36
CA LYS A 357 1.09 29.76 -7.57
C LYS A 357 1.47 28.27 -7.61
N GLU A 358 1.89 27.72 -6.49
CA GLU A 358 2.16 26.29 -6.34
C GLU A 358 0.90 25.46 -6.62
N GLU A 359 -0.27 25.87 -6.12
CA GLU A 359 -1.55 25.24 -6.41
C GLU A 359 -1.89 25.25 -7.91
N GLN A 360 -1.74 26.38 -8.60
CA GLN A 360 -1.94 26.45 -10.06
C GLN A 360 -0.99 25.52 -10.83
N ASN A 361 0.26 25.42 -10.38
CA ASN A 361 1.24 24.52 -10.99
C ASN A 361 0.93 23.04 -10.71
N ALA A 362 0.47 22.71 -9.50
CA ALA A 362 0.09 21.36 -9.09
C ALA A 362 -1.21 20.90 -9.76
N GLN A 363 -2.11 21.83 -10.07
CA GLN A 363 -3.35 21.57 -10.80
C GLN A 363 -3.07 21.05 -12.21
N VAL A 364 -2.01 21.54 -12.86
CA VAL A 364 -1.53 21.05 -14.16
C VAL A 364 -0.73 19.77 -13.93
N GLY A 365 -1.40 18.63 -14.08
CA GLY A 365 -0.84 17.34 -13.74
C GLY A 365 0.26 16.89 -14.71
N LYS A 366 1.24 16.15 -14.20
CA LYS A 366 2.30 15.54 -15.01
C LYS A 366 2.05 14.06 -15.24
N GLY A 367 2.38 13.58 -16.44
CA GLY A 367 2.35 12.14 -16.77
C GLY A 367 0.97 11.50 -16.64
N ALA A 368 0.89 10.42 -15.85
CA ALA A 368 -0.30 9.59 -15.68
C ALA A 368 -1.35 10.17 -14.71
N ARG A 369 -1.11 11.31 -14.07
CA ARG A 369 -2.11 11.96 -13.19
C ARG A 369 -3.19 12.70 -13.98
N GLY A 370 -2.80 13.39 -15.05
CA GLY A 370 -3.67 14.33 -15.77
C GLY A 370 -4.03 15.57 -14.95
N ASP A 371 -4.62 16.57 -15.60
CA ASP A 371 -5.01 17.83 -14.96
C ASP A 371 -6.19 17.63 -14.00
N VAL A 372 -6.19 18.38 -12.89
CA VAL A 372 -7.35 18.45 -12.00
C VAL A 372 -8.27 19.56 -12.47
N THR A 373 -9.43 19.20 -12.98
CA THR A 373 -10.40 20.12 -13.57
C THR A 373 -11.79 20.05 -12.93
N ILE A 374 -12.01 19.05 -12.07
CA ILE A 374 -13.29 18.74 -11.44
C ILE A 374 -13.07 18.71 -9.93
N LEU A 375 -14.02 19.23 -9.16
CA LEU A 375 -14.02 19.16 -7.71
C LEU A 375 -15.29 18.47 -7.17
N PRO A 376 -15.19 17.81 -6.01
CA PRO A 376 -13.93 17.41 -5.35
C PRO A 376 -13.21 16.28 -6.12
N THR A 377 -11.87 16.24 -6.06
CA THR A 377 -11.06 15.16 -6.67
C THR A 377 -10.08 14.63 -5.64
N LEU A 378 -10.03 13.31 -5.46
CA LEU A 378 -8.99 12.64 -4.67
C LEU A 378 -7.93 12.07 -5.62
N VAL A 379 -6.66 12.13 -5.23
CA VAL A 379 -5.55 11.48 -5.94
C VAL A 379 -4.86 10.54 -4.96
N VAL A 380 -4.57 9.31 -5.38
CA VAL A 380 -3.84 8.30 -4.59
C VAL A 380 -2.66 7.81 -5.43
N ASN A 381 -1.44 7.88 -4.89
CA ASN A 381 -0.18 7.55 -5.57
C ASN A 381 -0.12 8.06 -7.02
N ASN A 382 -0.42 9.36 -7.19
CA ASN A 382 -0.43 10.06 -8.49
C ASN A 382 -1.48 9.55 -9.50
N ARG A 383 -2.52 8.83 -9.05
CA ARG A 383 -3.71 8.45 -9.83
C ARG A 383 -4.96 9.12 -9.30
N GLN A 384 -5.77 9.71 -10.18
CA GLN A 384 -7.04 10.29 -9.78
C GLN A 384 -8.02 9.18 -9.39
N TYR A 385 -8.54 9.23 -8.17
CA TYR A 385 -9.63 8.38 -7.72
C TYR A 385 -10.90 8.68 -8.52
N ARG A 386 -11.54 7.62 -8.97
CA ARG A 386 -12.85 7.61 -9.62
C ARG A 386 -13.86 6.92 -8.71
N GLY A 387 -15.01 7.52 -8.53
CA GLY A 387 -16.10 6.98 -7.73
C GLY A 387 -16.62 7.94 -6.68
N LYS A 388 -17.56 7.46 -5.87
CA LYS A 388 -18.20 8.24 -4.80
C LYS A 388 -17.22 8.56 -3.68
N LEU A 389 -17.24 9.79 -3.15
CA LEU A 389 -16.50 10.16 -1.94
C LEU A 389 -17.24 9.67 -0.69
N GLU A 390 -16.93 8.44 -0.30
CA GLU A 390 -17.46 7.80 0.90
C GLU A 390 -16.31 7.17 1.67
N LYS A 391 -16.38 7.18 3.02
CA LYS A 391 -15.29 6.75 3.90
C LYS A 391 -14.74 5.37 3.50
N GLY A 392 -15.60 4.35 3.40
CA GLY A 392 -15.18 2.98 3.08
C GLY A 392 -14.60 2.84 1.66
N SER A 393 -15.21 3.50 0.67
CA SER A 393 -14.74 3.44 -0.73
C SER A 393 -13.39 4.13 -0.92
N VAL A 394 -13.20 5.29 -0.30
CA VAL A 394 -11.92 6.03 -0.34
C VAL A 394 -10.86 5.28 0.47
N LEU A 395 -11.20 4.76 1.64
CA LEU A 395 -10.27 3.95 2.43
C LEU A 395 -9.83 2.71 1.63
N LYS A 396 -10.75 2.04 0.94
CA LYS A 396 -10.42 0.91 0.05
C LYS A 396 -9.47 1.31 -1.08
N ALA A 397 -9.67 2.48 -1.69
CA ALA A 397 -8.76 3.00 -2.71
C ALA A 397 -7.35 3.33 -2.14
N ILE A 398 -7.27 3.95 -0.96
CA ILE A 398 -6.00 4.20 -0.28
C ILE A 398 -5.31 2.88 0.09
N CYS A 399 -6.06 1.90 0.60
CA CYS A 399 -5.55 0.58 0.92
C CYS A 399 -5.01 -0.15 -0.32
N SER A 400 -5.61 0.07 -1.49
CA SER A 400 -5.08 -0.43 -2.76
C SER A 400 -3.76 0.18 -3.22
N GLY A 401 -3.34 1.28 -2.60
CA GLY A 401 -2.01 1.85 -2.81
C GLY A 401 -0.89 1.09 -2.09
N PHE A 402 -1.20 0.15 -1.19
CA PHE A 402 -0.22 -0.73 -0.57
C PHE A 402 -0.08 -2.04 -1.34
N GLU A 403 1.13 -2.61 -1.31
CA GLU A 403 1.38 -3.97 -1.78
C GLU A 403 0.54 -4.98 -0.98
N GLU A 404 0.12 -6.06 -1.62
CA GLU A 404 -0.67 -7.09 -0.94
C GLU A 404 0.08 -7.66 0.27
N THR A 405 -0.59 -7.72 1.41
CA THR A 405 -0.08 -8.16 2.72
C THR A 405 0.77 -7.17 3.51
N THR A 406 1.08 -5.98 2.98
CA THR A 406 1.81 -4.92 3.71
C THR A 406 0.88 -3.86 4.31
N GLU A 407 -0.43 -4.02 4.15
CA GLU A 407 -1.42 -3.00 4.51
C GLU A 407 -1.57 -2.84 6.03
N PRO A 408 -1.81 -1.62 6.53
CA PRO A 408 -2.01 -1.37 7.95
C PRO A 408 -3.37 -1.92 8.45
N ALA A 409 -3.47 -2.17 9.76
CA ALA A 409 -4.68 -2.73 10.38
C ALA A 409 -5.98 -1.93 10.12
N VAL A 410 -5.88 -0.62 9.85
CA VAL A 410 -7.03 0.22 9.47
C VAL A 410 -7.69 -0.23 8.15
N CYS A 411 -6.92 -0.86 7.25
CA CYS A 411 -7.41 -1.46 6.01
C CYS A 411 -8.18 -2.77 6.23
N LEU A 412 -8.10 -3.36 7.42
CA LEU A 412 -8.83 -4.56 7.83
C LEU A 412 -10.09 -4.22 8.64
N SER A 413 -10.54 -2.96 8.60
CA SER A 413 -11.78 -2.55 9.23
C SER A 413 -12.99 -3.10 8.46
N SER A 414 -14.10 -3.31 9.17
CA SER A 414 -15.35 -3.81 8.60
C SER A 414 -15.94 -2.92 7.50
N ASP A 415 -15.49 -1.67 7.42
CA ASP A 415 -15.90 -0.71 6.37
C ASP A 415 -15.22 -1.00 5.02
N VAL A 416 -14.19 -1.85 5.00
CA VAL A 416 -13.34 -2.13 3.84
C VAL A 416 -13.40 -3.60 3.43
N GLU A 417 -13.36 -4.51 4.40
CA GLU A 417 -13.30 -5.95 4.17
C GLU A 417 -14.21 -6.75 5.11
N THR A 418 -14.70 -7.89 4.62
CA THR A 418 -15.33 -8.92 5.43
C THR A 418 -14.29 -9.91 5.91
N ASN A 419 -14.16 -10.16 7.20
CA ASN A 419 -13.19 -11.13 7.71
C ASN A 419 -13.54 -12.56 7.25
N GLU A 420 -12.87 -13.07 6.22
CA GLU A 420 -13.13 -14.42 5.72
C GLU A 420 -12.35 -15.50 6.46
N CYS A 421 -11.33 -15.14 7.24
CA CYS A 421 -10.64 -16.08 8.12
C CYS A 421 -11.50 -16.54 9.31
N LEU A 422 -12.55 -15.81 9.69
CA LEU A 422 -13.49 -16.25 10.74
C LEU A 422 -14.29 -17.50 10.34
N ASP A 423 -14.68 -17.59 9.07
CA ASP A 423 -15.50 -18.68 8.56
C ASP A 423 -14.63 -19.80 7.98
N ASN A 424 -14.61 -20.96 8.65
CA ASN A 424 -13.82 -22.14 8.27
C ASN A 424 -12.32 -21.84 8.02
N ASN A 425 -11.74 -20.86 8.72
CA ASN A 425 -10.35 -20.41 8.52
C ASN A 425 -10.07 -19.96 7.07
N GLY A 426 -11.11 -19.47 6.38
CA GLY A 426 -11.09 -19.22 4.95
C GLY A 426 -10.89 -20.49 4.10
N GLY A 427 -10.73 -21.69 4.66
CA GLY A 427 -10.22 -22.84 3.92
C GLY A 427 -8.70 -22.78 3.67
N CYS A 428 -7.97 -21.98 4.45
CA CYS A 428 -6.52 -22.08 4.56
C CYS A 428 -6.11 -23.19 5.53
N TRP A 429 -4.85 -23.60 5.45
CA TRP A 429 -4.26 -24.54 6.38
C TRP A 429 -4.29 -24.00 7.82
N GLN A 430 -4.56 -24.91 8.76
CA GLN A 430 -4.55 -24.63 10.19
C GLN A 430 -3.98 -25.83 10.95
N ASP A 431 -3.06 -25.58 11.86
CA ASP A 431 -2.69 -26.51 12.92
C ASP A 431 -3.56 -26.22 14.15
N LYS A 432 -4.53 -27.11 14.42
CA LYS A 432 -5.44 -26.99 15.56
C LYS A 432 -4.76 -27.27 16.90
N ALA A 433 -3.68 -28.06 16.92
CA ALA A 433 -2.98 -28.39 18.16
C ALA A 433 -2.13 -27.21 18.64
N ALA A 434 -1.51 -26.47 17.72
CA ALA A 434 -0.70 -25.29 18.03
C ALA A 434 -1.47 -23.96 17.91
N ASN A 435 -2.75 -23.99 17.50
CA ASN A 435 -3.56 -22.82 17.15
C ASN A 435 -2.86 -21.88 16.14
N ILE A 436 -2.25 -22.46 15.11
CA ILE A 436 -1.52 -21.74 14.07
C ILE A 436 -2.35 -21.77 12.79
N THR A 437 -2.48 -20.62 12.13
CA THR A 437 -3.20 -20.52 10.86
C THR A 437 -2.32 -19.90 9.78
N ALA A 438 -2.51 -20.36 8.54
CA ALA A 438 -2.00 -19.71 7.34
C ALA A 438 -2.96 -18.65 6.78
N CYS A 439 -4.16 -18.51 7.35
CA CYS A 439 -5.13 -17.52 6.89
C CYS A 439 -4.73 -16.13 7.39
N LYS A 440 -4.53 -15.21 6.44
CA LYS A 440 -4.35 -13.79 6.71
C LYS A 440 -5.39 -13.02 5.90
N ASP A 441 -6.26 -12.29 6.60
CA ASP A 441 -7.14 -11.33 5.94
C ASP A 441 -6.32 -10.15 5.40
N THR A 442 -6.76 -9.63 4.27
CA THR A 442 -6.23 -8.49 3.52
C THR A 442 -7.43 -7.64 3.12
N PHE A 443 -7.25 -6.39 2.71
CA PHE A 443 -8.42 -5.61 2.25
C PHE A 443 -8.98 -6.05 0.88
N ARG A 444 -8.31 -7.04 0.24
CA ARG A 444 -8.69 -7.67 -1.03
C ARG A 444 -9.39 -9.04 -0.81
N GLY A 445 -9.77 -9.34 0.43
CA GLY A 445 -10.26 -10.63 0.90
C GLY A 445 -9.20 -11.36 1.73
N ARG A 446 -8.97 -12.64 1.49
CA ARG A 446 -7.98 -13.43 2.26
C ARG A 446 -6.86 -14.00 1.41
N VAL A 447 -5.69 -14.17 2.03
CA VAL A 447 -4.57 -14.92 1.48
C VAL A 447 -4.18 -16.08 2.40
N CYS A 448 -3.84 -17.23 1.81
CA CYS A 448 -3.25 -18.33 2.55
C CYS A 448 -1.73 -18.27 2.42
N LYS A 449 -1.04 -17.81 3.47
CA LYS A 449 0.42 -17.72 3.52
C LYS A 449 0.93 -18.35 4.81
N CYS A 450 1.89 -19.27 4.68
CA CYS A 450 2.47 -19.91 5.85
C CYS A 450 3.12 -18.88 6.80
N PRO A 451 2.83 -18.94 8.10
CA PRO A 451 3.20 -17.89 9.03
C PRO A 451 4.66 -17.99 9.49
N LEU A 452 5.15 -16.91 10.12
CA LEU A 452 6.40 -16.87 10.88
C LEU A 452 6.03 -16.61 12.35
N ILE A 453 6.22 -17.61 13.22
CA ILE A 453 5.80 -17.55 14.63
C ILE A 453 6.98 -17.92 15.51
N ASP A 454 7.30 -17.08 16.51
CA ASP A 454 8.40 -17.30 17.46
C ASP A 454 9.77 -17.60 16.80
N GLY A 455 10.00 -17.00 15.63
CA GLY A 455 11.20 -17.22 14.81
C GLY A 455 11.19 -18.52 14.00
N VAL A 456 10.12 -19.31 14.07
CA VAL A 456 9.93 -20.51 13.25
C VAL A 456 9.27 -20.13 11.93
N GLN A 457 9.94 -20.44 10.82
CA GLN A 457 9.40 -20.19 9.49
C GLN A 457 8.64 -21.41 8.98
N PHE A 458 7.37 -21.25 8.63
CA PHE A 458 6.63 -22.32 7.95
C PHE A 458 6.77 -22.19 6.44
N LYS A 459 6.91 -23.32 5.74
CA LYS A 459 6.97 -23.38 4.27
C LYS A 459 5.94 -24.36 3.73
N GLY A 460 5.30 -24.01 2.63
CA GLY A 460 4.28 -24.82 1.98
C GLY A 460 3.38 -23.97 1.08
N ASP A 461 2.26 -24.54 0.65
CA ASP A 461 1.28 -23.87 -0.22
C ASP A 461 0.30 -22.97 0.54
N GLY A 462 0.27 -23.00 1.88
CA GLY A 462 -0.64 -22.20 2.70
C GLY A 462 -2.08 -22.73 2.74
N TYR A 463 -2.52 -23.47 1.72
CA TYR A 463 -3.87 -24.02 1.63
C TYR A 463 -3.98 -25.39 2.31
N LYS A 464 -3.06 -26.30 2.01
CA LYS A 464 -3.08 -27.68 2.52
C LYS A 464 -1.89 -28.00 3.40
N THR A 465 -0.78 -27.28 3.22
CA THR A 465 0.51 -27.61 3.80
C THR A 465 1.21 -26.35 4.28
N CYS A 466 1.61 -26.37 5.54
CA CYS A 466 2.63 -25.49 6.09
C CYS A 466 3.46 -26.31 7.07
N GLU A 467 4.73 -26.52 6.76
CA GLU A 467 5.65 -27.30 7.59
C GLU A 467 6.72 -26.39 8.18
N ALA A 468 6.99 -26.57 9.48
CA ALA A 468 8.05 -25.83 10.17
C ALA A 468 9.41 -26.12 9.52
N SER A 469 10.13 -25.06 9.16
CA SER A 469 11.38 -25.08 8.40
C SER A 469 12.39 -24.10 8.99
N GLY A 470 13.68 -24.38 8.78
CA GLY A 470 14.78 -23.53 9.27
C GLY A 470 15.16 -23.78 10.74
N SER A 471 16.03 -22.91 11.24
CA SER A 471 16.54 -22.95 12.62
C SER A 471 15.42 -22.62 13.61
N GLY A 472 15.18 -23.49 14.59
CA GLY A 472 14.12 -23.32 15.59
C GLY A 472 12.82 -24.05 15.29
N ARG A 473 12.73 -24.83 14.20
CA ARG A 473 11.55 -25.64 13.87
C ARG A 473 11.11 -26.59 14.99
N CYS A 474 12.02 -27.00 15.87
CA CYS A 474 11.70 -27.89 16.99
C CYS A 474 10.98 -27.17 18.15
N LYS A 475 10.89 -25.84 18.14
CA LYS A 475 10.20 -25.07 19.19
C LYS A 475 8.68 -25.26 19.19
N ILE A 476 8.09 -25.46 18.01
CA ILE A 476 6.65 -25.59 17.84
C ILE A 476 6.33 -27.06 17.54
N ASN A 477 5.53 -27.69 18.40
CA ASN A 477 5.09 -29.09 18.28
C ASN A 477 6.25 -30.07 17.94
N ASN A 478 7.44 -29.81 18.49
CA ASN A 478 8.67 -30.58 18.23
C ASN A 478 8.96 -30.82 16.73
N GLY A 479 8.60 -29.87 15.86
CA GLY A 479 8.78 -29.99 14.41
C GLY A 479 7.96 -31.12 13.75
N GLY A 480 6.93 -31.63 14.43
CA GLY A 480 6.14 -32.80 13.99
C GLY A 480 6.86 -34.14 14.21
N CYS A 481 7.92 -34.16 15.03
CA CYS A 481 8.70 -35.36 15.34
C CYS A 481 8.34 -35.93 16.69
N TRP A 482 8.60 -37.23 16.84
CA TRP A 482 8.40 -37.94 18.09
C TRP A 482 9.18 -37.29 19.24
N HIS A 483 8.52 -37.14 20.39
CA HIS A 483 9.14 -36.80 21.66
C HIS A 483 8.45 -37.57 22.78
N GLU A 484 9.23 -38.00 23.77
CA GLU A 484 8.71 -38.66 24.95
C GLU A 484 9.58 -38.30 26.16
N ALA A 485 8.94 -38.18 27.34
CA ALA A 485 9.64 -37.98 28.60
C ALA A 485 9.21 -39.05 29.60
N ARG A 486 10.18 -39.77 30.17
CA ARG A 486 9.96 -40.85 31.14
C ARG A 486 11.03 -40.79 32.23
N ASN A 487 10.60 -40.90 33.49
CA ASN A 487 11.47 -40.92 34.68
C ASN A 487 12.51 -39.78 34.74
N GLY A 488 12.13 -38.57 34.30
CA GLY A 488 12.99 -37.38 34.35
C GLY A 488 13.97 -37.23 33.18
N HIS A 489 14.00 -38.17 32.22
CA HIS A 489 14.72 -38.03 30.96
C HIS A 489 13.74 -37.73 29.83
N ALA A 490 14.10 -36.78 28.96
CA ALA A 490 13.30 -36.39 27.80
C ALA A 490 14.13 -36.58 26.53
N PHE A 491 13.55 -37.29 25.56
CA PHE A 491 14.16 -37.57 24.27
C PHE A 491 13.30 -37.00 23.15
N THR A 492 13.97 -36.49 22.11
CA THR A 492 13.31 -35.91 20.94
C THR A 492 13.99 -36.41 19.67
N ALA A 493 13.18 -36.66 18.65
CA ALA A 493 13.63 -36.98 17.30
C ALA A 493 13.79 -35.74 16.40
N CYS A 494 13.59 -34.53 16.94
CA CYS A 494 13.70 -33.30 16.17
C CYS A 494 15.13 -32.76 16.15
N LEU A 495 15.60 -32.37 14.96
CA LEU A 495 16.93 -31.81 14.74
C LEU A 495 16.82 -30.38 14.17
N ASP A 496 17.38 -29.39 14.86
CA ASP A 496 17.34 -27.99 14.42
C ASP A 496 18.19 -27.69 13.17
N ASN A 497 19.03 -28.63 12.73
CA ASN A 497 20.03 -28.43 11.67
C ASN A 497 19.46 -28.50 10.24
N GLY A 498 18.13 -28.59 10.06
CA GLY A 498 17.42 -28.44 8.78
C GLY A 498 17.64 -29.52 7.70
N LYS A 499 18.62 -30.42 7.86
CA LYS A 499 18.96 -31.46 6.85
C LYS A 499 18.09 -32.72 6.88
N VAL A 500 17.49 -33.05 8.03
CA VAL A 500 16.65 -34.24 8.22
C VAL A 500 15.39 -33.86 8.99
N LYS A 501 14.20 -34.28 8.51
CA LYS A 501 12.90 -33.91 9.09
C LYS A 501 12.72 -34.48 10.48
N CYS A 502 12.94 -35.77 10.70
CA CYS A 502 12.97 -36.39 12.03
C CYS A 502 13.97 -37.55 12.04
N GLN A 503 14.70 -37.72 13.15
CA GLN A 503 15.65 -38.82 13.34
C GLN A 503 15.64 -39.23 14.81
N CYS A 504 15.42 -40.51 15.09
CA CYS A 504 15.45 -41.01 16.46
C CYS A 504 16.81 -40.73 17.13
N PRO A 505 16.82 -40.32 18.40
CA PRO A 505 18.05 -40.11 19.13
C PRO A 505 18.81 -41.43 19.32
N PRO A 506 20.13 -41.38 19.61
CA PRO A 506 20.91 -42.58 19.91
C PRO A 506 20.26 -43.42 21.01
N GLY A 507 20.31 -44.75 20.87
CA GLY A 507 19.61 -45.70 21.76
C GLY A 507 18.17 -46.03 21.33
N PHE A 508 17.66 -45.38 20.27
CA PHE A 508 16.34 -45.65 19.72
C PHE A 508 16.38 -45.99 18.23
N LYS A 509 15.41 -46.78 17.77
CA LYS A 509 15.18 -47.12 16.35
C LYS A 509 13.74 -46.82 15.94
N GLY A 510 13.53 -46.35 14.71
CA GLY A 510 12.20 -46.04 14.20
C GLY A 510 12.20 -45.01 13.08
N ASP A 511 11.01 -44.50 12.75
CA ASP A 511 10.80 -43.49 11.71
C ASP A 511 11.04 -42.05 12.20
N GLY A 512 11.14 -41.85 13.52
CA GLY A 512 11.34 -40.53 14.14
C GLY A 512 10.09 -39.65 14.14
N VAL A 513 9.00 -40.06 13.49
CA VAL A 513 7.77 -39.27 13.34
C VAL A 513 6.69 -39.78 14.28
N LYS A 514 6.40 -41.09 14.24
CA LYS A 514 5.34 -41.70 15.04
C LYS A 514 5.90 -42.57 16.16
N SER A 515 7.05 -43.20 15.96
CA SER A 515 7.68 -44.01 17.00
C SER A 515 9.21 -43.99 16.95
N CYS A 516 9.80 -43.89 18.14
CA CYS A 516 11.17 -44.27 18.41
C CYS A 516 11.13 -45.32 19.51
N GLU A 517 11.43 -46.57 19.15
CA GLU A 517 11.47 -47.69 20.08
C GLU A 517 12.87 -47.82 20.67
N ASP A 518 12.93 -48.08 21.97
CA ASP A 518 14.16 -48.36 22.70
C ASP A 518 14.88 -49.57 22.09
N ILE A 519 16.18 -49.41 21.82
CA ILE A 519 17.02 -50.51 21.37
C ILE A 519 17.48 -51.24 22.62
N ASP A 520 17.12 -52.51 22.77
CA ASP A 520 17.68 -53.33 23.85
C ASP A 520 19.09 -53.79 23.45
N GLU A 521 20.11 -52.97 23.75
CA GLU A 521 21.49 -53.27 23.35
C GLU A 521 22.01 -54.55 24.03
N CYS A 522 21.46 -54.93 25.18
CA CYS A 522 21.78 -56.17 25.89
C CYS A 522 21.28 -57.40 25.11
N LYS A 523 20.03 -57.36 24.64
CA LYS A 523 19.43 -58.46 23.87
C LYS A 523 19.99 -58.56 22.45
N GLU A 524 20.27 -57.41 21.83
CA GLU A 524 20.86 -57.34 20.48
C GLU A 524 22.38 -57.62 20.47
N LYS A 525 22.99 -57.83 21.65
CA LYS A 525 24.44 -58.09 21.82
C LYS A 525 25.33 -57.01 21.20
N LYS A 526 24.86 -55.76 21.20
CA LYS A 526 25.61 -54.61 20.65
C LYS A 526 26.51 -53.95 21.68
N ALA A 527 26.29 -54.23 22.98
CA ALA A 527 27.07 -53.69 24.08
C ALA A 527 27.28 -54.73 25.20
N CYS A 528 28.22 -54.47 26.10
CA CYS A 528 28.55 -55.31 27.26
C CYS A 528 28.90 -56.78 26.88
N GLN A 529 29.73 -56.98 25.85
CA GLN A 529 30.11 -58.31 25.34
C GLN A 529 31.29 -58.96 26.10
N CYS A 530 31.84 -58.29 27.11
CA CYS A 530 32.90 -58.83 27.94
C CYS A 530 32.45 -60.04 28.78
N PRO A 531 33.32 -61.06 28.99
CA PRO A 531 32.96 -62.29 29.72
C PRO A 531 32.50 -62.07 31.17
N GLU A 532 32.97 -61.00 31.82
CA GLU A 532 32.67 -60.70 33.23
C GLU A 532 31.64 -59.58 33.42
N CYS A 533 30.94 -59.20 32.35
CA CYS A 533 30.01 -58.07 32.32
C CYS A 533 28.55 -58.50 32.45
N SER A 534 27.81 -57.76 33.26
CA SER A 534 26.35 -57.83 33.38
C SER A 534 25.75 -56.61 32.69
N CYS A 535 24.84 -56.84 31.75
CA CYS A 535 24.13 -55.79 31.01
C CYS A 535 22.73 -55.59 31.56
N LYS A 536 22.37 -54.34 31.84
CA LYS A 536 21.00 -53.94 32.18
C LYS A 536 20.53 -52.87 31.21
N ASN A 537 19.53 -53.20 30.40
CA ASN A 537 18.93 -52.25 29.48
C ASN A 537 18.19 -51.14 30.24
N THR A 538 18.28 -49.91 29.77
CA THR A 538 17.58 -48.74 30.32
C THR A 538 16.92 -47.98 29.19
N TRP A 539 15.91 -47.16 29.48
CA TRP A 539 15.22 -46.44 28.41
C TRP A 539 16.12 -45.35 27.81
N GLY A 540 16.50 -45.54 26.54
CA GLY A 540 17.42 -44.74 25.73
C GLY A 540 18.90 -45.02 25.95
N SER A 541 19.27 -46.07 26.70
CA SER A 541 20.68 -46.37 27.04
C SER A 541 20.82 -47.76 27.67
N TYR A 542 22.03 -48.17 28.03
CA TYR A 542 22.28 -49.39 28.79
C TYR A 542 23.28 -49.13 29.91
N ASN A 543 23.24 -49.97 30.95
CA ASN A 543 24.21 -49.95 32.03
C ASN A 543 24.95 -51.29 32.09
N CYS A 544 26.26 -51.26 31.86
CA CYS A 544 27.13 -52.41 32.07
C CYS A 544 27.79 -52.34 33.45
N SER A 545 27.78 -53.43 34.19
CA SER A 545 28.54 -53.58 35.42
C SER A 545 29.47 -54.78 35.32
N CYS A 546 30.70 -54.66 35.80
CA CYS A 546 31.61 -55.78 35.94
C CYS A 546 31.28 -56.58 37.21
N SER A 547 31.53 -57.88 37.16
CA SER A 547 31.54 -58.72 38.36
C SER A 547 32.76 -58.36 39.22
N ARG A 548 32.59 -58.29 40.55
CA ARG A 548 33.64 -57.93 41.55
C ARG A 548 34.04 -56.43 41.52
N ASP A 549 35.06 -56.02 42.29
CA ASP A 549 35.55 -54.62 42.42
C ASP A 549 36.28 -54.06 41.17
N LEU A 550 35.90 -54.53 39.97
CA LEU A 550 36.49 -54.13 38.69
C LEU A 550 35.74 -52.91 38.12
N LEU A 551 36.48 -52.01 37.48
CA LEU A 551 35.90 -50.84 36.80
C LEU A 551 35.63 -51.18 35.34
N TYR A 552 34.41 -50.89 34.88
CA TYR A 552 34.01 -51.04 33.47
C TYR A 552 34.48 -49.82 32.65
N ILE A 553 35.19 -50.08 31.55
CA ILE A 553 35.59 -49.06 30.57
C ILE A 553 34.72 -49.21 29.33
N LYS A 554 33.86 -48.20 29.08
CA LYS A 554 32.87 -48.19 28.00
C LYS A 554 33.50 -48.23 26.60
N ASP A 555 34.60 -47.52 26.36
CA ASP A 555 35.21 -47.39 25.01
C ASP A 555 35.87 -48.67 24.49
N HIS A 556 36.27 -49.57 25.40
CA HIS A 556 36.94 -50.82 25.06
C HIS A 556 36.13 -52.06 25.43
N ASP A 557 34.94 -51.88 26.03
CA ASP A 557 34.08 -52.96 26.51
C ASP A 557 34.86 -53.97 27.38
N THR A 558 35.63 -53.46 28.35
CA THR A 558 36.55 -54.26 29.20
C THR A 558 36.46 -53.89 30.67
N CYS A 559 36.73 -54.86 31.55
CA CYS A 559 36.84 -54.68 33.00
C CYS A 559 38.32 -54.61 33.42
N ILE A 560 38.71 -53.59 34.19
CA ILE A 560 40.08 -53.45 34.72
C ILE A 560 40.13 -53.48 36.25
N SER A 561 41.22 -54.00 36.82
CA SER A 561 41.45 -54.01 38.26
C SER A 561 41.94 -52.67 38.78
N LYS A 562 41.53 -52.30 40.00
CA LYS A 562 41.91 -51.06 40.68
C LYS A 562 43.38 -50.99 41.17
N THR A 563 44.18 -52.03 40.98
CA THR A 563 45.55 -52.11 41.50
C THR A 563 46.54 -51.39 40.58
N ALA A 564 46.69 -50.09 40.77
CA ALA A 564 47.84 -49.33 40.29
C ALA A 564 49.06 -49.68 41.17
N SER A 565 50.06 -50.34 40.59
CA SER A 565 51.37 -50.56 41.22
C SER A 565 52.20 -49.25 41.18
N PRO A 566 52.71 -48.75 42.32
CA PRO A 566 53.50 -47.53 42.36
C PRO A 566 54.98 -47.88 42.21
N GLN A 567 55.55 -47.75 41.01
CA GLN A 567 57.00 -47.81 40.84
C GLN A 567 57.46 -46.71 39.87
N GLY A 568 58.04 -45.65 40.44
CA GLY A 568 58.48 -44.51 39.64
C GLY A 568 59.09 -43.36 40.44
N LYS A 569 59.79 -43.63 41.55
CA LYS A 569 60.66 -42.63 42.19
C LYS A 569 61.97 -42.51 41.41
N SER A 570 61.92 -42.03 40.16
CA SER A 570 63.10 -41.59 39.40
C SER A 570 62.73 -40.82 38.12
N ALA A 571 61.74 -39.92 38.19
CA ALA A 571 61.37 -39.08 37.04
C ALA A 571 61.15 -37.59 37.40
N TRP A 572 61.24 -37.23 38.68
CA TRP A 572 60.97 -35.87 39.13
C TRP A 572 62.16 -34.91 38.97
N ALA A 573 63.40 -35.41 38.88
CA ALA A 573 64.57 -34.55 38.67
C ALA A 573 64.71 -34.06 37.20
N ALA A 574 64.36 -34.89 36.23
CA ALA A 574 64.42 -34.52 34.81
C ALA A 574 63.31 -33.54 34.40
N PHE A 575 62.14 -33.62 35.05
CA PHE A 575 61.00 -32.75 34.77
C PHE A 575 61.27 -31.29 35.19
N TRP A 576 61.94 -31.07 36.34
CA TRP A 576 62.29 -29.72 36.79
C TRP A 576 63.36 -29.04 35.91
N VAL A 577 64.31 -29.79 35.35
CA VAL A 577 65.33 -29.22 34.45
C VAL A 577 64.74 -28.80 33.11
N LEU A 578 63.81 -29.60 32.56
CA LEU A 578 63.08 -29.24 31.33
C LEU A 578 62.10 -28.09 31.54
N LEU A 579 61.45 -28.01 32.71
CA LEU A 579 60.48 -26.96 33.02
C LEU A 579 61.16 -25.60 33.23
N VAL A 580 62.33 -25.55 33.86
CA VAL A 580 63.13 -24.30 33.97
C VAL A 580 63.67 -23.87 32.60
N GLY A 581 64.09 -24.82 31.75
CA GLY A 581 64.49 -24.53 30.37
C GLY A 581 63.36 -23.96 29.51
N LEU A 582 62.14 -24.50 29.63
CA LEU A 582 60.95 -24.02 28.92
C LEU A 582 60.48 -22.65 29.42
N VAL A 583 60.58 -22.36 30.71
CA VAL A 583 60.23 -21.04 31.28
C VAL A 583 61.20 -19.95 30.80
N MET A 584 62.49 -20.26 30.68
CA MET A 584 63.49 -19.33 30.13
C MET A 584 63.28 -19.09 28.63
N ALA A 585 62.93 -20.12 27.87
CA ALA A 585 62.60 -20.00 26.44
C ALA A 585 61.29 -19.23 26.18
N ALA A 586 60.26 -19.45 27.02
CA ALA A 586 59.00 -18.72 26.95
C ALA A 586 59.16 -17.24 27.33
N GLY A 587 60.02 -16.92 28.31
CA GLY A 587 60.35 -15.53 28.66
C GLY A 587 61.06 -14.77 27.54
N GLY A 588 61.99 -15.44 26.83
CA GLY A 588 62.65 -14.88 25.64
C GLY A 588 61.68 -14.68 24.46
N ALA A 589 60.78 -15.64 24.22
CA ALA A 589 59.77 -15.55 23.16
C ALA A 589 58.72 -14.47 23.44
N TYR A 590 58.32 -14.27 24.70
CA TYR A 590 57.36 -13.24 25.11
C TYR A 590 57.91 -11.82 24.91
N LEU A 591 59.20 -11.59 25.17
CA LEU A 591 59.86 -10.30 24.90
C LEU A 591 59.96 -9.99 23.40
N VAL A 592 60.20 -11.00 22.56
CA VAL A 592 60.21 -10.85 21.09
C VAL A 592 58.81 -10.65 20.53
N TYR A 593 57.80 -11.36 21.06
CA TYR A 593 56.38 -11.19 20.70
C TYR A 593 55.88 -9.77 20.98
N ASN A 594 56.17 -9.23 22.17
CA ASN A 594 55.74 -7.88 22.55
C ASN A 594 56.51 -6.77 21.78
N TYR A 595 57.74 -7.04 21.35
CA TYR A 595 58.52 -6.10 20.52
C TYR A 595 58.09 -6.12 19.04
N ARG A 596 57.61 -7.26 18.53
CA ARG A 596 57.25 -7.46 17.11
C ARG A 596 55.77 -7.21 16.78
N ILE A 597 54.85 -7.27 17.76
CA ILE A 597 53.44 -6.88 17.61
C ILE A 597 53.25 -5.35 17.63
N ARG A 598 54.24 -4.59 18.16
CA ARG A 598 54.16 -3.13 18.23
C ARG A 598 54.52 -2.41 16.91
N SER A 599 54.92 -3.14 15.85
CA SER A 599 55.33 -2.56 14.56
C SER A 599 54.50 -3.02 13.35
N TYR A 600 53.37 -3.72 13.53
CA TYR A 600 52.54 -4.20 12.42
C TYR A 600 51.04 -4.09 12.71
N MET A 601 50.58 -2.86 12.94
CA MET A 601 49.17 -2.50 12.77
C MET A 601 49.09 -1.04 12.33
N ASP A 602 49.36 -0.81 11.04
CA ASP A 602 48.57 0.15 10.29
C ASP A 602 48.39 -0.37 8.86
N SER A 603 47.19 -0.11 8.31
CA SER A 603 46.60 -0.65 7.08
C SER A 603 46.05 -2.10 7.14
N GLU A 604 44.75 -2.20 6.85
CA GLU A 604 44.00 -3.40 6.41
C GLU A 604 43.28 -4.32 7.41
N ILE A 605 42.86 -3.84 8.59
CA ILE A 605 41.64 -4.37 9.24
C ILE A 605 40.75 -3.20 9.68
N ARG A 606 40.23 -2.46 8.69
CA ARG A 606 39.13 -1.49 8.87
C ARG A 606 38.10 -1.55 7.73
N ALA A 607 37.97 -2.72 7.08
CA ALA A 607 37.08 -2.94 5.93
C ALA A 607 35.92 -3.93 6.16
N ILE A 608 35.77 -4.53 7.36
CA ILE A 608 34.65 -5.47 7.66
C ILE A 608 33.84 -5.06 8.92
N MET A 609 34.14 -3.94 9.59
CA MET A 609 33.34 -3.43 10.71
C MET A 609 32.86 -1.99 10.50
N ALA A 610 32.26 -1.72 9.34
CA ALA A 610 31.61 -0.44 9.02
C ALA A 610 30.09 -0.58 8.81
N GLN A 611 29.45 -1.55 9.47
CA GLN A 611 27.98 -1.72 9.44
C GLN A 611 27.31 -1.56 10.80
N TYR A 612 28.07 -1.26 11.86
CA TYR A 612 27.50 -0.94 13.17
C TYR A 612 28.30 0.19 13.82
N ILE A 613 27.66 1.36 13.88
CA ILE A 613 27.87 2.52 14.79
C ILE A 613 28.36 3.82 14.11
N PRO A 614 27.56 4.91 14.17
CA PRO A 614 27.83 6.22 13.60
C PRO A 614 28.44 7.20 14.62
N LEU A 615 29.21 8.19 14.15
CA LEU A 615 29.05 9.64 14.39
C LEU A 615 30.36 10.43 14.16
N ASP A 616 30.18 11.53 13.42
CA ASP A 616 30.81 12.85 13.47
C ASP A 616 32.22 13.19 12.93
N SER A 617 32.15 14.16 12.01
CA SER A 617 32.98 15.37 11.84
C SER A 617 34.29 15.30 11.03
N GLN A 618 34.33 16.16 9.97
CA GLN A 618 35.40 17.10 9.51
C GLN A 618 36.86 16.63 9.56
N GLU A 619 37.79 16.88 8.64
CA GLU A 619 38.08 17.85 7.55
C GLU A 619 39.29 17.21 6.81
N GLY A 620 39.45 17.27 5.48
CA GLY A 620 40.14 18.38 4.80
C GLY A 620 41.58 18.02 4.34
N VAL A 621 41.86 18.25 3.04
CA VAL A 621 43.13 18.78 2.48
C VAL A 621 44.31 17.78 2.35
N VAL A 622 44.65 17.23 1.18
CA VAL A 622 45.36 17.75 -0.04
C VAL A 622 46.85 17.33 -0.10
N ASN A 623 47.19 16.71 -1.25
CA ASN A 623 48.42 16.68 -2.06
C ASN A 623 49.81 16.53 -1.42
N GLN A 624 50.61 15.59 -1.95
CA GLN A 624 51.64 15.81 -3.00
C GLN A 624 52.46 14.50 -3.12
N VAL A 625 52.55 13.83 -4.27
CA VAL A 625 53.21 14.21 -5.55
C VAL A 625 54.74 14.05 -5.49
N ASN A 626 55.26 13.48 -6.59
CA ASN A 626 56.65 13.39 -7.06
C ASN A 626 57.47 12.21 -6.53
N GLU A 627 58.32 11.52 -7.31
CA GLU A 627 58.82 11.63 -8.69
C GLU A 627 59.71 10.35 -8.85
N GLU A 628 59.95 9.68 -9.96
CA GLU A 628 60.66 9.99 -11.22
C GLU A 628 61.06 8.57 -11.76
N ARG A 629 61.34 8.21 -13.00
CA ARG A 629 61.34 8.82 -14.35
C ARG A 629 61.86 7.73 -15.30
N ALA A 630 61.22 7.54 -16.45
CA ALA A 630 61.83 7.12 -17.72
C ALA A 630 60.89 7.53 -18.85
#